data_AF-A0A432MPQ0-F1
#
_entry.id   AF-A0A432MPQ0-F1
#
_cell.length_a   1.000
_cell.length_b   1.000
_cell.length_c   1.000
_cell.angle_alpha   90.00
_cell.angle_beta   90.00
_cell.angle_gamma   90.00
#
_symmetry.space_group_name_H-M   'P 1'
#
loop_
_entity.id
_entity.type
_entity.pdbx_description
1 polymer ?
#
loop_
_entity_poly.entity_id
_entity_poly.type
_entity_poly.pdbx_seq_one_letter_code
_entity_poly.pdbx_strand_id
1 'polypeptide(L)'
;MPMHRLSRALACVSIAAVLAVGCSLVKPGAEPDAALSSIGTGMDKEQLAELLAPPRIALKVMIATRPIDEPALRDLAWSVADEHVIDPDRRLRLEANGLRVAVVDGTLPPEVEEILSPDAPQGERIDPIYIAVPEGHATPIQLGPDEPVERKTLFLSLGGGAVGRDYENPRPAIRVSASRSGGSVSLRIVPEIHHGAEQIRFAPAENVGPFEPEQFVMREGQQEESFRDLAASISLSPGQILMIGCWPDRPGSLGHFLFTKNEPKSDRQLQSVVFLWASPTGATEIPWVGPIAPPNSLREVEPSELGVDRP
;
A
#
# COMPACT_ATOMS: atom_id res chain seq x y z
N MET A 1 -7.00 -64.86 22.87
CA MET A 1 -8.01 -65.82 22.34
C MET A 1 -9.41 -65.29 22.70
N PRO A 2 -10.44 -65.54 21.88
CA PRO A 2 -11.05 -64.53 21.00
C PRO A 2 -12.42 -64.00 21.48
N MET A 3 -13.00 -63.14 20.62
CA MET A 3 -14.43 -62.78 20.48
C MET A 3 -15.01 -61.77 21.48
N HIS A 4 -15.44 -60.61 20.96
CA HIS A 4 -16.87 -60.40 20.70
C HIS A 4 -17.12 -59.26 19.70
N ARG A 5 -17.97 -59.56 18.72
CA ARG A 5 -18.52 -58.66 17.70
C ARG A 5 -19.72 -57.90 18.27
N LEU A 6 -19.89 -56.65 17.85
CA LEU A 6 -21.18 -55.97 17.65
C LEU A 6 -20.90 -54.75 16.74
N SER A 7 -21.71 -54.25 15.81
CA SER A 7 -22.87 -54.68 15.01
C SER A 7 -23.52 -53.39 14.52
N ARG A 8 -23.79 -53.30 13.21
CA ARG A 8 -24.86 -52.53 12.52
C ARG A 8 -24.71 -51.01 12.33
N ALA A 9 -24.65 -50.61 11.06
CA ALA A 9 -25.50 -49.56 10.46
C ALA A 9 -25.49 -49.79 8.93
N LEU A 10 -26.51 -50.44 8.39
CA LEU A 10 -27.68 -49.87 7.68
C LEU A 10 -27.32 -49.18 6.35
N ALA A 11 -27.74 -49.83 5.27
CA ALA A 11 -27.75 -49.33 3.91
C ALA A 11 -29.04 -48.55 3.65
N CYS A 12 -28.95 -47.44 2.89
CA CYS A 12 -30.07 -46.91 2.13
C CYS A 12 -29.60 -46.44 0.75
N VAL A 13 -30.24 -47.04 -0.25
CA VAL A 13 -30.17 -46.80 -1.68
C VAL A 13 -30.73 -45.42 -2.03
N SER A 14 -30.19 -44.75 -3.05
CA SER A 14 -30.91 -43.73 -3.81
C SER A 14 -30.42 -43.73 -5.25
N ILE A 15 -31.22 -44.34 -6.13
CA ILE A 15 -31.18 -44.20 -7.58
C ILE A 15 -32.07 -43.01 -7.94
N ALA A 16 -31.57 -42.07 -8.74
CA ALA A 16 -32.42 -41.14 -9.48
C ALA A 16 -31.80 -40.82 -10.84
N ALA A 17 -32.43 -41.35 -11.88
CA ALA A 17 -32.25 -40.95 -13.27
C ALA A 17 -33.22 -39.79 -13.58
N VAL A 18 -32.73 -38.72 -14.19
CA VAL A 18 -33.58 -37.73 -14.86
C VAL A 18 -32.96 -37.40 -16.22
N LEU A 19 -33.74 -37.70 -17.25
CA LEU A 19 -33.57 -37.27 -18.63
C LEU A 19 -33.85 -35.76 -18.73
N ALA A 20 -33.00 -35.02 -19.45
CA ALA A 20 -33.39 -33.72 -20.01
C ALA A 20 -32.70 -33.53 -21.37
N VAL A 21 -33.45 -33.86 -22.42
CA VAL A 21 -33.28 -33.32 -23.77
C VAL A 21 -33.72 -31.85 -23.71
N GLY A 22 -32.86 -30.94 -24.15
CA GLY A 22 -33.19 -29.52 -24.21
C GLY A 22 -32.19 -28.75 -25.06
N CYS A 23 -32.49 -28.64 -26.36
CA CYS A 23 -31.80 -27.75 -27.29
C CYS A 23 -31.93 -26.29 -26.83
N SER A 24 -30.82 -25.63 -26.48
CA SER A 24 -30.73 -24.17 -26.54
C SER A 24 -29.78 -23.77 -27.66
N LEU A 25 -30.41 -23.46 -28.79
CA LEU A 25 -29.88 -22.74 -29.93
C LEU A 25 -29.44 -21.33 -29.47
N VAL A 26 -28.21 -21.20 -28.95
CA VAL A 26 -27.62 -19.88 -28.65
C VAL A 26 -26.95 -19.39 -29.91
N LYS A 27 -27.60 -18.40 -30.52
CA LYS A 27 -27.17 -17.62 -31.67
C LYS A 27 -26.12 -16.61 -31.18
N PRO A 28 -24.85 -16.64 -31.61
CA PRO A 28 -23.95 -15.51 -31.38
C PRO A 28 -24.33 -14.44 -32.41
N GLY A 29 -25.08 -13.44 -31.99
CA GLY A 29 -25.61 -12.42 -32.87
C GLY A 29 -26.11 -11.22 -32.10
N ALA A 30 -25.20 -10.54 -31.42
CA ALA A 30 -25.34 -9.15 -31.02
C ALA A 30 -23.93 -8.60 -30.81
N GLU A 31 -23.39 -7.98 -31.86
CA GLU A 31 -22.28 -7.03 -31.74
C GLU A 31 -22.66 -5.97 -30.68
N PRO A 32 -21.80 -5.68 -29.68
CA PRO A 32 -22.07 -4.62 -28.71
C PRO A 32 -21.92 -3.19 -29.27
N ASP A 33 -21.58 -3.04 -30.55
CA ASP A 33 -21.16 -1.75 -31.13
C ASP A 33 -22.30 -0.76 -31.38
N ALA A 34 -23.57 -1.16 -31.28
CA ALA A 34 -24.70 -0.30 -31.61
C ALA A 34 -25.36 0.41 -30.40
N ALA A 35 -25.00 0.06 -29.15
CA ALA A 35 -25.67 0.61 -27.96
C ALA A 35 -24.96 1.84 -27.35
N LEU A 36 -23.70 2.12 -27.73
CA LEU A 36 -22.93 3.27 -27.21
C LEU A 36 -22.89 4.47 -28.16
N SER A 37 -23.42 4.36 -29.39
CA SER A 37 -23.35 5.41 -30.40
C SER A 37 -24.49 6.44 -30.34
N SER A 38 -25.43 6.34 -29.39
CA SER A 38 -26.61 7.23 -29.33
C SER A 38 -26.66 8.20 -28.14
N ILE A 39 -25.64 8.24 -27.28
CA ILE A 39 -25.48 9.35 -26.33
C ILE A 39 -24.48 10.33 -26.92
N GLY A 40 -25.01 11.24 -27.75
CA GLY A 40 -24.24 12.39 -28.23
C GLY A 40 -23.87 13.30 -27.07
N THR A 41 -22.58 13.61 -26.95
CA THR A 41 -21.99 14.94 -26.70
C THR A 41 -20.48 14.77 -26.82
N GLY A 42 -19.81 15.69 -27.52
CA GLY A 42 -18.37 15.66 -27.84
C GLY A 42 -17.45 15.72 -26.62
N MET A 43 -17.44 14.66 -25.81
CA MET A 43 -16.39 14.39 -24.86
C MET A 43 -15.24 13.73 -25.59
N ASP A 44 -14.07 14.33 -25.46
CA ASP A 44 -12.83 13.76 -25.96
C ASP A 44 -12.58 12.40 -25.28
N LYS A 45 -11.94 11.46 -25.99
CA LYS A 45 -11.63 10.11 -25.46
C LYS A 45 -10.95 10.16 -24.08
N GLU A 46 -10.18 11.23 -23.83
CA GLU A 46 -9.51 11.50 -22.56
C GLU A 46 -10.48 11.82 -21.43
N GLN A 47 -11.52 12.63 -21.69
CA GLN A 47 -12.57 12.94 -20.70
C GLN A 47 -13.42 11.71 -20.38
N LEU A 48 -13.69 10.88 -21.38
CA LEU A 48 -14.39 9.62 -21.17
C LEU A 48 -13.52 8.61 -20.40
N ALA A 49 -12.23 8.53 -20.69
CA ALA A 49 -11.29 7.70 -19.94
C ALA A 49 -11.14 8.15 -18.48
N GLU A 50 -11.16 9.47 -18.21
CA GLU A 50 -11.12 10.02 -16.86
C GLU A 50 -12.42 9.73 -16.07
N LEU A 51 -13.59 9.81 -16.71
CA LEU A 51 -14.88 9.44 -16.10
C LEU A 51 -14.98 7.93 -15.78
N LEU A 52 -14.29 7.09 -16.56
CA LEU A 52 -14.27 5.64 -16.37
C LEU A 52 -13.13 5.17 -15.47
N ALA A 53 -12.15 6.02 -15.17
CA ALA A 53 -11.05 5.69 -14.29
C ALA A 53 -11.54 5.52 -12.84
N PRO A 54 -11.11 4.48 -12.12
CA PRO A 54 -11.49 4.31 -10.73
C PRO A 54 -11.03 5.52 -9.91
N PRO A 55 -11.85 5.98 -8.95
CA PRO A 55 -11.49 7.11 -8.11
C PRO A 55 -10.15 6.88 -7.42
N ARG A 56 -9.27 7.89 -7.48
CA ARG A 56 -7.96 7.85 -6.84
C ARG A 56 -7.89 8.85 -5.69
N ILE A 57 -7.12 8.47 -4.67
CA ILE A 57 -6.82 9.29 -3.50
C ILE A 57 -5.32 9.59 -3.55
N ALA A 58 -4.97 10.88 -3.50
CA ALA A 58 -3.59 11.30 -3.51
C ALA A 58 -2.99 11.21 -2.10
N LEU A 59 -1.88 10.50 -1.97
CA LEU A 59 -1.07 10.43 -0.77
C LEU A 59 0.24 11.17 -1.01
N LYS A 60 0.64 12.04 -0.07
CA LYS A 60 2.00 12.55 0.03
C LYS A 60 2.66 11.83 1.20
N VAL A 61 3.82 11.24 0.95
CA VAL A 61 4.56 10.46 1.95
C VAL A 61 5.95 11.06 2.09
N MET A 62 6.37 11.31 3.32
CA MET A 62 7.74 11.72 3.64
C MET A 62 8.29 10.77 4.69
N ILE A 63 9.49 10.23 4.45
CA ILE A 63 10.14 9.29 5.37
C ILE A 63 11.38 9.98 5.92
N ALA A 64 11.27 10.51 7.14
CA ALA A 64 12.39 11.16 7.80
C ALA A 64 13.23 10.11 8.52
N THR A 65 14.51 10.04 8.20
CA THR A 65 15.48 9.17 8.89
C THR A 65 16.44 10.05 9.67
N ARG A 66 16.58 9.83 10.98
CA ARG A 66 17.55 10.53 11.84
C ARG A 66 18.18 9.56 12.84
N PRO A 67 19.34 9.90 13.42
CA PRO A 67 19.89 9.17 14.54
C PRO A 67 18.88 8.97 15.69
N ILE A 68 18.99 7.83 16.37
CA ILE A 68 18.06 7.41 17.43
C ILE A 68 18.10 8.31 18.68
N ASP A 69 19.21 9.04 18.83
CA ASP A 69 19.48 10.01 19.89
C ASP A 69 19.02 11.43 19.52
N GLU A 70 18.56 11.66 18.30
CA GLU A 70 18.06 12.97 17.87
C GLU A 70 16.63 13.21 18.41
N PRO A 71 16.43 14.25 19.26
CA PRO A 71 15.17 14.44 19.97
C PRO A 71 14.00 14.82 19.05
N ALA A 72 14.28 15.40 17.88
CA ALA A 72 13.26 15.87 16.95
C ALA A 72 12.30 14.75 16.52
N LEU A 73 12.83 13.61 16.05
CA LEU A 73 12.00 12.45 15.68
C LEU A 73 11.68 11.51 16.85
N ARG A 74 12.55 11.46 17.86
CA ARG A 74 12.38 10.56 19.02
C ARG A 74 11.24 11.02 19.94
N ASP A 75 11.24 12.29 20.29
CA ASP A 75 10.41 12.84 21.38
C ASP A 75 9.50 13.96 20.90
N LEU A 76 10.05 14.98 20.21
CA LEU A 76 9.30 16.19 19.86
C LEU A 76 8.15 15.89 18.90
N ALA A 77 8.41 15.16 17.81
CA ALA A 77 7.38 14.79 16.84
C ALA A 77 6.19 14.06 17.50
N TRP A 78 6.47 13.24 18.50
CA TRP A 78 5.46 12.46 19.21
C TRP A 78 4.77 13.22 20.35
N SER A 79 5.34 14.33 20.82
CA SER A 79 4.74 15.14 21.89
C SER A 79 3.44 15.83 21.49
N VAL A 80 3.23 16.03 20.17
CA VAL A 80 2.02 16.63 19.59
C VAL A 80 1.11 15.61 18.90
N ALA A 81 1.54 14.36 18.81
CA ALA A 81 0.85 13.32 18.08
C ALA A 81 -0.14 12.58 18.98
N ASP A 82 -1.40 12.47 18.55
CA ASP A 82 -2.42 11.73 19.28
C ASP A 82 -2.41 10.24 18.91
N GLU A 83 -1.90 9.43 19.84
CA GLU A 83 -1.94 7.96 19.74
C GLU A 83 -3.31 7.38 20.17
N HIS A 84 -4.18 8.15 20.83
CA HIS A 84 -5.49 7.68 21.34
C HIS A 84 -6.56 7.58 20.25
N VAL A 85 -6.31 8.11 19.06
CA VAL A 85 -7.13 7.87 17.87
C VAL A 85 -7.21 6.38 17.52
N ILE A 86 -6.22 5.58 17.96
CA ILE A 86 -6.22 4.13 17.84
C ILE A 86 -6.96 3.50 19.02
N ASP A 87 -7.85 2.57 18.71
CA ASP A 87 -8.55 1.74 19.71
C ASP A 87 -7.56 1.19 20.77
N PRO A 88 -7.89 1.26 22.07
CA PRO A 88 -6.96 0.87 23.14
C PRO A 88 -6.38 -0.55 23.02
N ASP A 89 -7.21 -1.53 22.63
CA ASP A 89 -6.73 -2.91 22.47
C ASP A 89 -5.78 -3.03 21.28
N ARG A 90 -6.06 -2.30 20.19
CA ARG A 90 -5.16 -2.24 19.04
C ARG A 90 -3.85 -1.54 19.38
N ARG A 91 -3.91 -0.41 20.08
CA ARG A 91 -2.73 0.35 20.51
C ARG A 91 -1.82 -0.50 21.39
N LEU A 92 -2.38 -1.23 22.36
CA LEU A 92 -1.60 -2.14 23.20
C LEU A 92 -0.86 -3.21 22.38
N ARG A 93 -1.49 -3.77 21.34
CA ARG A 93 -0.85 -4.75 20.44
C ARG A 93 0.25 -4.13 19.59
N LEU A 94 0.05 -2.92 19.08
CA LEU A 94 1.06 -2.16 18.33
C LEU A 94 2.26 -1.87 19.23
N GLU A 95 2.02 -1.34 20.43
CA GLU A 95 3.04 -1.06 21.43
C GLU A 95 3.80 -2.33 21.79
N ALA A 96 3.12 -3.45 22.08
CA ALA A 96 3.74 -4.74 22.40
C ALA A 96 4.68 -5.25 21.28
N ASN A 97 4.46 -4.83 20.04
CA ASN A 97 5.30 -5.11 18.88
C ASN A 97 6.20 -3.93 18.47
N GLY A 98 6.33 -2.92 19.34
CA GLY A 98 7.23 -1.78 19.19
C GLY A 98 6.79 -0.75 18.14
N LEU A 99 5.56 -0.83 17.63
CA LEU A 99 5.02 0.10 16.64
C LEU A 99 4.33 1.29 17.31
N ARG A 100 4.40 2.45 16.67
CA ARG A 100 3.68 3.66 17.05
C ARG A 100 2.92 4.19 15.85
N VAL A 101 1.67 4.57 16.08
CA VAL A 101 0.79 5.13 15.06
C VAL A 101 0.00 6.25 15.70
N ALA A 102 0.05 7.44 15.12
CA ALA A 102 -0.57 8.63 15.69
C ALA A 102 -1.09 9.55 14.59
N VAL A 103 -2.00 10.45 14.96
CA VAL A 103 -2.43 11.55 14.10
C VAL A 103 -1.96 12.87 14.72
N VAL A 104 -1.42 13.75 13.89
CA VAL A 104 -1.12 15.13 14.29
C VAL A 104 -2.21 16.05 13.77
N ASP A 105 -2.84 16.75 14.72
CA ASP A 105 -3.83 17.78 14.48
C ASP A 105 -3.16 19.15 14.56
N GLY A 106 -2.80 19.71 13.40
CA GLY A 106 -2.22 21.04 13.29
C GLY A 106 -0.77 21.05 12.84
N THR A 107 0.02 21.93 13.44
CA THR A 107 1.41 22.20 13.04
C THR A 107 2.37 21.23 13.72
N LEU A 108 3.41 20.82 13.00
CA LEU A 108 4.48 20.03 13.58
C LEU A 108 5.40 20.95 14.42
N PRO A 109 6.18 20.40 15.36
CA PRO A 109 7.19 21.19 16.04
C PRO A 109 8.18 21.79 15.03
N PRO A 110 8.69 23.02 15.22
CA PRO A 110 9.57 23.69 14.25
C PRO A 110 10.78 22.86 13.83
N GLU A 111 11.35 22.09 14.75
CA GLU A 111 12.49 21.21 14.50
C GLU A 111 12.12 20.07 13.54
N VAL A 112 10.89 19.56 13.62
CA VAL A 112 10.38 18.54 12.70
C VAL A 112 9.99 19.16 11.37
N GLU A 113 9.44 20.37 11.37
CA GLU A 113 9.15 21.12 10.15
C GLU A 113 10.42 21.42 9.35
N GLU A 114 11.51 21.79 10.03
CA GLU A 114 12.83 22.02 9.41
C GLU A 114 13.38 20.74 8.76
N ILE A 115 13.26 19.58 9.44
CA ILE A 115 13.65 18.27 8.88
C ILE A 115 12.87 17.95 7.60
N LEU A 116 11.57 18.28 7.58
CA LEU A 116 10.67 18.03 6.45
C LEU A 116 10.69 19.16 5.41
N SER A 117 11.48 20.21 5.62
CA SER A 117 11.51 21.37 4.74
C SER A 117 12.23 21.04 3.43
N PRO A 118 11.74 21.55 2.28
CA PRO A 118 12.47 21.46 1.02
C PRO A 118 13.80 22.22 1.04
N ASP A 119 13.96 23.14 1.99
CA ASP A 119 15.15 23.98 2.20
C ASP A 119 16.16 23.36 3.17
N ALA A 120 15.92 22.12 3.64
CA ALA A 120 16.86 21.39 4.48
C ALA A 120 18.23 21.23 3.78
N PRO A 121 19.35 21.16 4.54
CA PRO A 121 20.68 21.04 3.99
C PRO A 121 20.81 19.91 2.94
N GLN A 122 21.64 20.14 1.91
CA GLN A 122 21.88 19.16 0.85
C GLN A 122 22.46 17.87 1.46
N GLY A 123 21.77 16.74 1.24
CA GLY A 123 22.09 15.44 1.83
C GLY A 123 21.16 15.01 2.98
N GLU A 124 20.44 15.96 3.59
CA GLU A 124 19.43 15.70 4.63
C GLU A 124 17.99 15.92 4.16
N ARG A 125 17.85 16.57 2.99
CA ARG A 125 16.58 16.83 2.31
C ARG A 125 15.82 15.54 2.04
N ILE A 126 14.53 15.56 2.36
CA ILE A 126 13.61 14.45 2.14
C ILE A 126 12.73 14.80 0.94
N ASP A 127 12.85 14.02 -0.13
CA ASP A 127 11.97 14.19 -1.27
C ASP A 127 10.62 13.49 -1.02
N PRO A 128 9.49 14.20 -1.17
CA PRO A 128 8.18 13.62 -0.96
C PRO A 128 7.85 12.60 -2.05
N ILE A 129 7.29 11.46 -1.65
CA ILE A 129 6.74 10.45 -2.54
C ILE A 129 5.25 10.73 -2.71
N TYR A 130 4.82 10.95 -3.95
CA TYR A 130 3.41 11.13 -4.29
C TYR A 130 2.84 9.83 -4.86
N ILE A 131 1.78 9.32 -4.26
CA ILE A 131 1.16 8.05 -4.64
C ILE A 131 -0.32 8.31 -4.90
N ALA A 132 -0.80 7.93 -6.07
CA ALA A 132 -2.23 7.91 -6.37
C ALA A 132 -2.77 6.51 -6.11
N VAL A 133 -3.44 6.32 -4.97
CA VAL A 133 -3.99 5.02 -4.56
C VAL A 133 -5.42 4.90 -5.10
N PRO A 134 -5.74 3.90 -5.94
CA PRO A 134 -7.11 3.62 -6.32
C PRO A 134 -7.93 3.27 -5.07
N GLU A 135 -9.14 3.77 -4.97
CA GLU A 135 -10.01 3.52 -3.82
C GLU A 135 -10.19 2.02 -3.58
N GLY A 136 -10.02 1.60 -2.32
CA GLY A 136 -10.08 0.20 -1.90
C GLY A 136 -8.86 -0.66 -2.27
N HIS A 137 -7.89 -0.13 -3.02
CA HIS A 137 -6.66 -0.84 -3.37
C HIS A 137 -5.55 -0.54 -2.36
N ALA A 138 -4.60 -1.47 -2.27
CA ALA A 138 -3.57 -1.44 -1.24
C ALA A 138 -2.17 -1.37 -1.88
N THR A 139 -1.47 -0.26 -1.65
CA THR A 139 -0.15 0.03 -2.23
C THR A 139 0.94 -0.07 -1.17
N PRO A 140 2.04 -0.80 -1.41
CA PRO A 140 3.17 -0.87 -0.49
C PRO A 140 4.04 0.40 -0.58
N ILE A 141 4.49 0.89 0.57
CA ILE A 141 5.48 1.94 0.77
C ILE A 141 6.70 1.27 1.40
N GLN A 142 7.84 1.29 0.71
CA GLN A 142 9.07 0.72 1.23
C GLN A 142 9.70 1.65 2.28
N LEU A 143 10.11 1.10 3.42
CA LEU A 143 10.69 1.84 4.56
C LEU A 143 12.20 1.65 4.70
N GLY A 144 12.73 0.65 3.99
CA GLY A 144 14.06 0.09 4.20
C GLY A 144 15.17 0.84 3.48
N PRO A 145 16.42 0.64 3.93
CA PRO A 145 17.58 1.27 3.33
C PRO A 145 17.76 0.88 1.86
N ASP A 146 18.41 1.75 1.10
CA ASP A 146 18.88 1.45 -0.26
C ASP A 146 19.85 0.24 -0.26
N GLU A 147 20.52 -0.01 0.87
CA GLU A 147 21.46 -1.13 1.03
C GLU A 147 20.76 -2.42 1.49
N PRO A 148 21.07 -3.57 0.84
CA PRO A 148 20.48 -4.85 1.21
C PRO A 148 21.01 -5.35 2.56
N VAL A 149 20.09 -5.79 3.43
CA VAL A 149 20.42 -6.47 4.69
C VAL A 149 20.36 -7.97 4.46
N GLU A 150 21.44 -8.72 4.68
CA GLU A 150 21.46 -10.16 4.40
C GLU A 150 20.52 -10.96 5.32
N ARG A 151 20.52 -10.65 6.62
CA ARG A 151 19.68 -11.34 7.61
C ARG A 151 19.29 -10.40 8.75
N LYS A 152 18.04 -10.50 9.22
CA LYS A 152 17.54 -9.78 10.39
C LYS A 152 16.57 -10.66 11.17
N THR A 153 16.68 -10.67 12.50
CA THR A 153 15.82 -11.43 13.40
C THR A 153 14.68 -10.55 13.92
N LEU A 154 13.48 -11.09 13.94
CA LEU A 154 12.26 -10.45 14.43
C LEU A 154 11.69 -11.24 15.61
N PHE A 155 11.31 -10.54 16.68
CA PHE A 155 10.52 -11.07 17.78
C PHE A 155 9.13 -10.43 17.76
N LEU A 156 8.11 -11.26 17.59
CA LEU A 156 6.70 -10.86 17.60
C LEU A 156 6.05 -11.21 18.92
N SER A 157 5.34 -10.24 19.51
CA SER A 157 4.47 -10.46 20.65
C SER A 157 3.08 -10.86 20.16
N LEU A 158 2.71 -12.12 20.39
CA LEU A 158 1.43 -12.71 20.03
C LEU A 158 0.72 -13.13 21.31
N GLY A 159 -0.05 -12.25 21.96
CA GLY A 159 -1.05 -12.52 23.04
C GLY A 159 -0.70 -13.51 24.18
N GLY A 160 -0.38 -14.76 23.86
CA GLY A 160 0.13 -15.82 24.73
C GLY A 160 1.66 -16.06 24.70
N GLY A 161 2.47 -15.22 24.04
CA GLY A 161 3.93 -15.32 24.10
C GLY A 161 4.68 -14.50 23.06
N ALA A 162 6.00 -14.68 23.02
CA ALA A 162 6.87 -14.11 21.99
C ALA A 162 7.35 -15.21 21.02
N VAL A 163 7.34 -14.92 19.73
CA VAL A 163 7.85 -15.82 18.67
C VAL A 163 8.99 -15.12 17.94
N GLY A 164 10.13 -15.78 17.83
CA GLY A 164 11.29 -15.32 17.07
C GLY A 164 11.32 -15.93 15.67
N ARG A 165 11.69 -15.13 14.66
CA ARG A 165 11.90 -15.59 13.29
C ARG A 165 13.04 -14.84 12.61
N ASP A 166 13.85 -15.56 11.86
CA ASP A 166 14.88 -14.98 11.00
C ASP A 166 14.35 -14.76 9.59
N TYR A 167 14.71 -13.61 9.02
CA TYR A 167 14.40 -13.25 7.65
C TYR A 167 15.71 -13.06 6.87
N GLU A 168 15.77 -13.65 5.68
CA GLU A 168 16.86 -13.46 4.72
C GLU A 168 16.48 -12.38 3.70
N ASN A 169 17.41 -11.47 3.38
CA ASN A 169 17.18 -10.32 2.51
C ASN A 169 15.90 -9.52 2.83
N PRO A 170 15.60 -9.19 4.11
CA PRO A 170 14.36 -8.51 4.45
C PRO A 170 14.35 -7.06 3.96
N ARG A 171 13.23 -6.66 3.36
CA ARG A 171 12.87 -5.29 3.00
C ARG A 171 11.59 -4.91 3.75
N PRO A 172 11.67 -3.97 4.70
CA PRO A 172 10.51 -3.53 5.47
C PRO A 172 9.62 -2.63 4.61
N ALA A 173 8.31 -2.85 4.70
CA ALA A 173 7.31 -2.09 3.98
C ALA A 173 6.08 -1.82 4.84
N ILE A 174 5.28 -0.85 4.42
CA ILE A 174 3.93 -0.62 4.92
C ILE A 174 2.98 -0.62 3.75
N ARG A 175 1.96 -1.47 3.83
CA ARG A 175 0.86 -1.45 2.86
C ARG A 175 -0.22 -0.49 3.31
N VAL A 176 -0.54 0.46 2.44
CA VAL A 176 -1.55 1.50 2.67
C VAL A 176 -2.71 1.29 1.71
N SER A 177 -3.92 1.25 2.25
CA SER A 177 -5.15 1.32 1.47
C SER A 177 -5.95 2.55 1.89
N ALA A 178 -6.64 3.16 0.94
CA ALA A 178 -7.37 4.41 1.16
C ALA A 178 -8.79 4.31 0.61
N SER A 179 -9.74 4.93 1.31
CA SER A 179 -11.12 5.12 0.85
C SER A 179 -11.67 6.46 1.32
N ARG A 180 -12.62 7.03 0.59
CA ARG A 180 -13.28 8.28 1.01
C ARG A 180 -14.33 7.99 2.07
N SER A 181 -14.44 8.86 3.06
CA SER A 181 -15.43 8.73 4.14
C SER A 181 -15.87 10.12 4.61
N GLY A 182 -17.04 10.58 4.15
CA GLY A 182 -17.69 11.77 4.71
C GLY A 182 -16.83 13.05 4.73
N GLY A 183 -16.05 13.31 3.67
CA GLY A 183 -15.14 14.46 3.57
C GLY A 183 -13.75 14.22 4.16
N SER A 184 -13.53 13.07 4.79
CA SER A 184 -12.22 12.58 5.24
C SER A 184 -11.72 11.44 4.36
N VAL A 185 -10.46 11.06 4.53
CA VAL A 185 -9.87 9.86 3.94
C VAL A 185 -9.67 8.81 5.03
N SER A 186 -10.32 7.66 4.89
CA SER A 186 -10.04 6.49 5.72
C SER A 186 -8.84 5.75 5.17
N LEU A 187 -7.81 5.61 6.00
CA LEU A 187 -6.59 4.87 5.72
C LEU A 187 -6.58 3.57 6.50
N ARG A 188 -6.09 2.50 5.87
CA ARG A 188 -5.73 1.26 6.56
C ARG A 188 -4.28 0.92 6.24
N ILE A 189 -3.51 0.78 7.32
CA ILE A 189 -2.07 0.57 7.33
C ILE A 189 -1.81 -0.86 7.78
N VAL A 190 -1.00 -1.61 7.05
CA VAL A 190 -0.58 -2.97 7.40
C VAL A 190 0.93 -3.05 7.32
N PRO A 191 1.64 -3.35 8.42
CA PRO A 191 3.08 -3.60 8.38
C PRO A 191 3.38 -4.86 7.56
N GLU A 192 4.43 -4.82 6.75
CA GLU A 192 4.85 -5.95 5.92
C GLU A 192 6.37 -6.13 5.92
N ILE A 193 6.81 -7.37 5.74
CA ILE A 193 8.21 -7.71 5.43
C ILE A 193 8.23 -8.44 4.11
N HIS A 194 9.00 -7.91 3.16
CA HIS A 194 9.34 -8.58 1.91
C HIS A 194 10.68 -9.30 2.13
N HIS A 195 10.83 -10.57 1.76
CA HIS A 195 12.03 -11.35 2.11
C HIS A 195 12.34 -12.48 1.12
N GLY A 196 13.56 -13.01 1.22
CA GLY A 196 14.09 -14.06 0.36
C GLY A 196 14.63 -13.53 -0.97
N ALA A 197 14.92 -14.45 -1.89
CA ALA A 197 15.36 -14.10 -3.23
C ALA A 197 14.25 -13.40 -4.03
N GLU A 198 14.63 -12.47 -4.90
CA GLU A 198 13.72 -11.91 -5.90
C GLU A 198 13.30 -13.03 -6.87
N GLN A 199 12.00 -13.17 -7.07
CA GLN A 199 11.39 -14.18 -7.92
C GLN A 199 10.47 -13.50 -8.92
N ILE A 200 10.49 -14.00 -10.15
CA ILE A 200 9.51 -13.62 -11.16
C ILE A 200 8.15 -14.21 -10.79
N ARG A 201 7.12 -13.36 -10.69
CA ARG A 201 5.73 -13.73 -10.47
C ARG A 201 4.86 -13.20 -11.59
N PHE A 202 3.85 -13.97 -11.98
CA PHE A 202 2.82 -13.51 -12.92
C PHE A 202 1.65 -12.98 -12.11
N ALA A 203 1.36 -11.69 -12.24
CA ALA A 203 0.23 -11.03 -11.58
C ALA A 203 -0.70 -10.46 -12.66
N PRO A 204 -2.02 -10.38 -12.41
CA PRO A 204 -2.90 -9.64 -13.29
C PRO A 204 -2.42 -8.19 -13.40
N ALA A 205 -2.48 -7.61 -14.60
CA ALA A 205 -2.16 -6.21 -14.82
C ALA A 205 -3.12 -5.34 -14.00
N GLU A 206 -2.56 -4.43 -13.21
CA GLU A 206 -3.37 -3.41 -12.54
C GLU A 206 -3.87 -2.44 -13.62
N ASN A 207 -5.17 -2.14 -13.62
CA ASN A 207 -5.88 -1.28 -14.59
C ASN A 207 -6.35 -1.94 -15.91
N VAL A 208 -6.59 -3.26 -15.94
CA VAL A 208 -7.40 -3.85 -17.02
C VAL A 208 -8.83 -3.33 -16.86
N GLY A 209 -9.31 -2.54 -17.82
CA GLY A 209 -10.68 -2.03 -17.81
C GLY A 209 -11.68 -3.20 -17.78
N PRO A 210 -12.94 -2.98 -17.37
CA PRO A 210 -13.95 -4.04 -17.19
C PRO A 210 -14.26 -4.87 -18.45
N PHE A 211 -13.74 -4.46 -19.62
CA PHE A 211 -13.95 -5.10 -20.91
C PHE A 211 -12.65 -5.55 -21.60
N GLU A 212 -11.50 -5.44 -20.95
CA GLU A 212 -10.24 -5.92 -21.50
C GLU A 212 -9.91 -7.33 -21.00
N PRO A 213 -9.30 -8.21 -21.83
CA PRO A 213 -8.89 -9.53 -21.40
C PRO A 213 -7.89 -9.43 -20.25
N GLU A 214 -7.99 -10.32 -19.24
CA GLU A 214 -7.03 -10.37 -18.13
C GLU A 214 -5.62 -10.56 -18.69
N GLN A 215 -4.85 -9.46 -18.71
CA GLN A 215 -3.45 -9.50 -19.07
C GLN A 215 -2.65 -9.87 -17.82
N PHE A 216 -1.74 -10.84 -17.95
CA PHE A 216 -0.78 -11.14 -16.89
C PHE A 216 0.51 -10.39 -17.18
N VAL A 217 1.01 -9.66 -16.19
CA VAL A 217 2.32 -9.01 -16.22
C VAL A 217 3.30 -9.79 -15.37
N MET A 218 4.51 -9.90 -15.90
CA MET A 218 5.65 -10.45 -15.18
C MET A 218 6.16 -9.38 -14.20
N ARG A 219 6.07 -9.66 -12.90
CA ARG A 219 6.55 -8.79 -11.82
C ARG A 219 7.66 -9.50 -11.07
N GLU A 220 8.80 -8.87 -10.92
CA GLU A 220 9.82 -9.33 -9.97
C GLU A 220 9.34 -8.98 -8.54
N GLY A 221 9.45 -9.93 -7.61
CA GLY A 221 9.01 -9.73 -6.24
C GLY A 221 9.57 -10.75 -5.26
N GLN A 222 9.59 -10.38 -3.98
CA GLN A 222 10.03 -11.24 -2.88
C GLN A 222 8.83 -11.98 -2.23
N GLN A 223 9.10 -12.86 -1.28
CA GLN A 223 8.04 -13.39 -0.40
C GLN A 223 7.52 -12.27 0.50
N GLU A 224 6.21 -12.20 0.69
CA GLU A 224 5.58 -11.13 1.47
C GLU A 224 4.93 -11.72 2.72
N GLU A 225 5.23 -11.15 3.88
CA GLU A 225 4.56 -11.45 5.14
C GLU A 225 3.87 -10.20 5.66
N SER A 226 2.54 -10.23 5.69
CA SER A 226 1.71 -9.11 6.16
C SER A 226 1.21 -9.34 7.59
N PHE A 227 1.45 -8.38 8.48
CA PHE A 227 1.02 -8.44 9.88
C PHE A 227 -0.37 -7.84 10.05
N ARG A 228 -1.40 -8.52 9.51
CA ARG A 228 -2.80 -8.02 9.51
C ARG A 228 -3.38 -7.81 10.89
N ASP A 229 -2.92 -8.57 11.88
CA ASP A 229 -3.31 -8.40 13.29
C ASP A 229 -2.70 -7.15 13.95
N LEU A 230 -1.76 -6.50 13.27
CA LEU A 230 -1.17 -5.23 13.65
C LEU A 230 -1.59 -4.11 12.68
N ALA A 231 -2.67 -4.32 11.91
CA ALA A 231 -3.21 -3.28 11.06
C ALA A 231 -3.85 -2.14 11.88
N ALA A 232 -3.65 -0.91 11.44
CA ALA A 232 -4.29 0.28 12.00
C ALA A 232 -5.23 0.90 10.97
N SER A 233 -6.42 1.34 11.42
CA SER A 233 -7.42 2.01 10.59
C SER A 233 -7.73 3.38 11.17
N ILE A 234 -7.57 4.43 10.37
CA ILE A 234 -7.56 5.83 10.81
C ILE A 234 -8.30 6.67 9.80
N SER A 235 -9.11 7.61 10.25
CA SER A 235 -9.73 8.61 9.39
C SER A 235 -8.94 9.91 9.48
N LEU A 236 -8.44 10.41 8.36
CA LEU A 236 -7.76 11.69 8.25
C LEU A 236 -8.67 12.75 7.66
N SER A 237 -8.89 13.82 8.43
CA SER A 237 -9.46 15.08 7.97
C SER A 237 -8.44 15.86 7.14
N PRO A 238 -8.89 16.79 6.28
CA PRO A 238 -7.98 17.66 5.54
C PRO A 238 -6.98 18.38 6.46
N GLY A 239 -5.69 18.30 6.12
CA GLY A 239 -4.61 18.91 6.88
C GLY A 239 -4.05 18.07 8.04
N GLN A 240 -4.72 16.99 8.44
CA GLN A 240 -4.16 16.05 9.42
C GLN A 240 -3.03 15.22 8.81
N ILE A 241 -2.09 14.82 9.68
CA ILE A 241 -0.92 14.04 9.30
C ILE A 241 -0.98 12.70 10.03
N LEU A 242 -0.92 11.61 9.29
CA LEU A 242 -0.66 10.31 9.87
C LEU A 242 0.84 10.15 10.11
N MET A 243 1.22 9.85 11.34
CA MET A 243 2.57 9.49 11.73
C MET A 243 2.68 8.00 12.05
N ILE A 244 3.72 7.36 11.52
CA ILE A 244 4.03 5.96 11.78
C ILE A 244 5.51 5.82 12.09
N GLY A 245 5.83 5.12 13.18
CA GLY A 245 7.21 4.86 13.56
C GLY A 245 7.31 3.74 14.58
N CYS A 246 8.34 3.79 15.42
CA CYS A 246 8.60 2.75 16.40
C CYS A 246 9.00 3.30 17.78
N TRP A 247 8.98 2.40 18.76
CA TRP A 247 9.70 2.57 20.01
C TRP A 247 11.16 2.13 19.81
N PRO A 248 12.13 3.06 19.75
CA PRO A 248 13.52 2.73 19.46
C PRO A 248 14.13 1.78 20.49
N ASP A 249 13.74 1.92 21.76
CA ASP A 249 14.27 1.17 22.90
C ASP A 249 13.71 -0.27 23.03
N ARG A 250 13.03 -0.79 21.98
CA ARG A 250 12.52 -2.16 21.91
C ARG A 250 13.22 -2.97 20.82
N PRO A 251 14.52 -3.29 20.97
CA PRO A 251 15.29 -3.98 19.96
C PRO A 251 14.68 -5.35 19.62
N GLY A 252 14.70 -5.69 18.33
CA GLY A 252 14.17 -6.95 17.82
C GLY A 252 12.63 -7.01 17.70
N SER A 253 11.88 -6.03 18.21
CA SER A 253 10.44 -5.90 17.95
C SER A 253 10.15 -5.60 16.47
N LEU A 254 8.90 -5.75 16.03
CA LEU A 254 8.50 -5.41 14.65
C LEU A 254 8.74 -3.94 14.33
N GLY A 255 8.39 -3.02 15.23
CA GLY A 255 8.65 -1.59 15.00
C GLY A 255 10.13 -1.30 14.83
N HIS A 256 10.98 -1.83 15.71
CA HIS A 256 12.43 -1.69 15.54
C HIS A 256 12.90 -2.35 14.24
N PHE A 257 12.36 -3.52 13.87
CA PHE A 257 12.68 -4.19 12.62
C PHE A 257 12.37 -3.32 11.39
N LEU A 258 11.22 -2.64 11.37
CA LEU A 258 10.76 -1.87 10.21
C LEU A 258 11.40 -0.47 10.14
N PHE A 259 11.63 0.16 11.28
CA PHE A 259 11.94 1.59 11.35
C PHE A 259 13.35 1.90 11.87
N THR A 260 14.18 0.90 12.20
CA THR A 260 15.58 1.16 12.54
C THR A 260 16.56 0.46 11.60
N LYS A 261 17.69 1.13 11.39
CA LYS A 261 18.82 0.63 10.60
C LYS A 261 20.13 1.10 11.21
N ASN A 262 21.21 0.39 10.92
CA ASN A 262 22.54 0.85 11.25
C ASN A 262 22.97 1.89 10.20
N GLU A 263 23.64 2.94 10.64
CA GLU A 263 24.27 3.89 9.75
C GLU A 263 25.48 3.24 9.05
N PRO A 264 25.61 3.32 7.72
CA PRO A 264 26.75 2.71 7.03
C PRO A 264 28.08 3.22 7.58
N LYS A 265 29.00 2.29 7.87
CA LYS A 265 30.36 2.59 8.39
C LYS A 265 30.36 3.32 9.76
N SER A 266 29.29 3.21 10.53
CA SER A 266 29.11 3.83 11.82
C SER A 266 28.42 2.86 12.78
N ASP A 267 28.69 2.98 14.08
CA ASP A 267 27.99 2.21 15.11
C ASP A 267 26.67 2.88 15.54
N ARG A 268 26.32 4.01 14.91
CA ARG A 268 25.07 4.72 15.20
C ARG A 268 23.89 4.00 14.59
N GLN A 269 22.78 4.01 15.32
CA GLN A 269 21.49 3.57 14.82
C GLN A 269 20.67 4.77 14.34
N LEU A 270 20.03 4.59 13.19
CA LEU A 270 19.08 5.51 12.62
C LEU A 270 17.67 4.97 12.87
N GLN A 271 16.73 5.89 13.12
CA GLN A 271 15.31 5.65 13.17
C GLN A 271 14.61 6.40 12.03
N SER A 272 13.57 5.78 11.47
CA SER A 272 12.71 6.37 10.46
C SER A 272 11.33 6.67 11.04
N VAL A 273 10.75 7.80 10.65
CA VAL A 273 9.35 8.15 10.91
C VAL A 273 8.69 8.49 9.58
N VAL A 274 7.53 7.89 9.32
CA VAL A 274 6.72 8.14 8.13
C VAL A 274 5.67 9.18 8.47
N PHE A 275 5.65 10.25 7.67
CA PHE A 275 4.62 11.27 7.67
C PHE A 275 3.78 11.11 6.41
N LEU A 276 2.47 11.01 6.56
CA LEU A 276 1.55 10.75 5.46
C LEU A 276 0.39 11.73 5.51
N TRP A 277 0.22 12.47 4.41
CA TRP A 277 -0.92 13.32 4.14
C TRP A 277 -1.81 12.65 3.10
N ALA A 278 -3.11 12.79 3.24
CA ALA A 278 -4.07 12.28 2.28
C ALA A 278 -4.98 13.41 1.77
N SER A 279 -5.23 13.43 0.47
CA SER A 279 -6.19 14.32 -0.17
C SER A 279 -7.24 13.50 -0.93
N PRO A 280 -8.55 13.77 -0.75
CA PRO A 280 -9.60 13.07 -1.48
C PRO A 280 -9.64 13.44 -2.98
N THR A 281 -8.91 14.49 -3.37
CA THR A 281 -8.78 14.97 -4.75
C THR A 281 -8.02 13.99 -5.65
N GLY A 282 -8.39 13.94 -6.93
CA GLY A 282 -7.76 13.07 -7.93
C GLY A 282 -6.28 13.42 -8.17
N ALA A 283 -5.54 12.50 -8.78
CA ALA A 283 -4.08 12.62 -9.00
C ALA A 283 -3.66 13.85 -9.83
N THR A 284 -4.58 14.48 -10.54
CA THR A 284 -4.40 15.71 -11.34
C THR A 284 -4.50 17.00 -10.52
N GLU A 285 -5.10 16.93 -9.33
CA GLU A 285 -5.27 18.05 -8.40
C GLU A 285 -4.57 17.75 -7.06
N ILE A 286 -3.32 17.28 -7.12
CA ILE A 286 -2.51 17.11 -5.91
C ILE A 286 -2.11 18.51 -5.45
N PRO A 287 -2.58 19.02 -4.29
CA PRO A 287 -2.38 20.42 -3.89
C PRO A 287 -0.91 20.82 -3.75
N TRP A 288 -0.03 19.84 -3.59
CA TRP A 288 1.39 19.97 -3.29
C TRP A 288 2.29 19.75 -4.51
N VAL A 289 1.70 19.34 -5.64
CA VAL A 289 2.38 19.20 -6.92
C VAL A 289 1.85 20.34 -7.78
N GLY A 290 2.71 21.29 -8.16
CA GLY A 290 2.32 22.29 -9.16
C GLY A 290 1.73 21.58 -10.38
N PRO A 291 0.76 22.18 -11.10
CA PRO A 291 0.04 21.51 -12.18
C PRO A 291 1.04 20.78 -13.07
N ILE A 292 0.95 19.45 -13.11
CA ILE A 292 1.77 18.64 -14.00
C ILE A 292 1.27 19.03 -15.38
N ALA A 293 2.01 19.90 -16.07
CA ALA A 293 1.75 20.15 -17.47
C ALA A 293 1.71 18.77 -18.14
N PRO A 294 0.64 18.45 -18.90
CA PRO A 294 0.56 17.17 -19.58
C PRO A 294 1.90 16.94 -20.30
N PRO A 295 2.46 15.73 -20.27
CA PRO A 295 3.76 15.47 -20.87
C PRO A 295 3.74 16.03 -22.28
N ASN A 296 4.59 17.01 -22.53
CA ASN A 296 4.69 17.75 -23.78
C ASN A 296 5.37 16.88 -24.83
N SER A 297 4.89 15.63 -24.97
CA SER A 297 5.50 14.55 -25.74
C SER A 297 4.41 13.65 -26.32
N LEU A 298 3.41 14.26 -26.94
CA LEU A 298 2.93 13.76 -28.23
C LEU A 298 3.26 14.87 -29.23
N ARG A 299 4.53 14.94 -29.62
CA ARG A 299 4.86 15.61 -30.88
C ARG A 299 4.12 14.80 -31.95
N GLU A 300 3.16 15.43 -32.60
CA GLU A 300 2.53 14.88 -33.79
C GLU A 300 3.67 14.60 -34.78
N VAL A 301 3.99 13.33 -34.98
CA VAL A 301 5.01 12.91 -35.93
C VAL A 301 4.40 13.15 -37.30
N GLU A 302 4.96 14.11 -38.06
CA GLU A 302 4.47 14.34 -39.41
C GLU A 302 4.62 13.05 -40.21
N PRO A 303 3.64 12.68 -41.05
CA PRO A 303 3.73 11.49 -41.90
C PRO A 303 4.98 11.43 -42.80
N SER A 304 5.56 12.60 -43.10
CA SER A 304 6.83 12.78 -43.81
C SER A 304 8.03 12.17 -43.04
N GLU A 305 8.01 12.22 -41.71
CA GLU A 305 9.05 11.62 -40.85
C GLU A 305 8.96 10.09 -40.81
N LEU A 306 7.80 9.51 -41.16
CA LEU A 306 7.58 8.06 -41.24
C LEU A 306 7.87 7.47 -42.63
N GLY A 307 8.32 8.29 -43.59
CA GLY A 307 8.67 7.83 -44.93
C GLY A 307 7.49 7.27 -45.73
N VAL A 308 6.26 7.62 -45.34
CA VAL A 308 5.05 7.22 -46.07
C VAL A 308 4.74 8.32 -47.08
N ASP A 309 5.34 8.23 -48.26
CA ASP A 309 4.91 9.04 -49.40
C ASP A 309 3.46 8.67 -49.73
N ARG A 310 2.57 9.67 -49.67
CA ARG A 310 1.18 9.50 -50.07
C ARG A 310 1.12 9.25 -51.59
N PRO A 311 0.30 8.30 -52.07
CA PRO A 311 0.07 8.08 -53.49
C PRO A 311 -0.65 9.27 -54.15
#